data_AF-A0A528L012-F1
#
_entry.id   AF-A0A528L012-F1
#
_cell.length_a   1.000
_cell.length_b   1.000
_cell.length_c   1.000
_cell.angle_alpha   90.00
_cell.angle_beta   90.00
_cell.angle_gamma   90.00
#
_symmetry.space_group_name_H-M   'P 1'
#
loop_
_entity.id
_entity.type
_entity.pdbx_description
1 polymer ?
#
loop_
_entity_poly.entity_id
_entity_poly.type
_entity_poly.pdbx_seq_one_letter_code
_entity_poly.pdbx_strand_id
1 'polypeptide(L)'
;MAVSNGASELKAGPGAQAVAGAKLSALFAGTMGPLIGLVLLCLALSLTTDTFLTVRNILNVLDQVTVLGIMAIGMTLVILIGGIDLSVGSVLALAAMVMGFVAHPDHLNLGMPAGIVTALAVAGLCGLVSGLLVTVTKLPPFIATLAMMSVARGLANMITDGSQIIGFPDWFT
;
A
#
# COMPACT_ATOMS: atom_id res chain seq x y z
N MET A 1 -9.01 -31.65 70.85
CA MET A 1 -8.44 -32.18 69.59
C MET A 1 -8.54 -31.06 68.55
N ALA A 2 -7.78 -29.97 68.73
CA ALA A 2 -6.40 -29.77 68.25
C ALA A 2 -6.32 -29.79 66.71
N VAL A 3 -6.47 -28.63 66.08
CA VAL A 3 -5.41 -27.80 65.47
C VAL A 3 -5.31 -28.03 63.95
N SER A 4 -5.82 -27.03 63.23
CA SER A 4 -5.29 -26.42 61.99
C SER A 4 -3.94 -26.97 61.49
N ASN A 5 -3.95 -27.57 60.29
CA ASN A 5 -2.78 -27.55 59.38
C ASN A 5 -3.11 -26.66 58.18
N GLY A 6 -3.09 -25.35 58.40
CA GLY A 6 -3.13 -24.31 57.37
C GLY A 6 -1.76 -23.66 57.19
N ALA A 7 -0.69 -24.45 57.04
CA ALA A 7 0.65 -23.94 56.84
C ALA A 7 1.21 -24.37 55.48
N SER A 8 1.50 -23.37 54.65
CA SER A 8 2.54 -23.37 53.63
C SER A 8 2.24 -24.01 52.27
N GLU A 9 1.21 -23.52 51.58
CA GLU A 9 1.40 -23.22 50.15
C GLU A 9 1.65 -21.71 50.01
N LEU A 10 2.90 -21.31 50.25
CA LEU A 10 3.40 -20.03 49.78
C LEU A 10 3.38 -20.07 48.25
N LYS A 11 2.26 -19.62 47.68
CA LYS A 11 2.12 -19.35 46.25
C LYS A 11 3.24 -18.37 45.88
N ALA A 12 4.28 -18.88 45.24
CA ALA A 12 5.37 -18.07 44.72
C ALA A 12 4.76 -16.91 43.92
N GLY A 13 5.04 -15.68 44.36
CA GLY A 13 4.58 -14.48 43.66
C GLY A 13 4.99 -14.56 42.18
N PRO A 14 4.23 -13.95 41.26
CA PRO A 14 4.54 -14.01 39.84
C PRO A 14 6.00 -13.57 39.65
N GLY A 15 6.83 -14.51 39.19
CA GLY A 15 8.26 -14.29 39.05
C GLY A 15 8.51 -13.07 38.17
N ALA A 16 9.56 -12.31 38.49
CA ALA A 16 9.99 -11.11 37.77
C ALA A 16 10.12 -11.31 36.24
N GLN A 17 10.20 -12.56 35.77
CA GLN A 17 10.21 -12.95 34.35
C GLN A 17 8.86 -12.75 33.65
N ALA A 18 7.72 -12.94 34.33
CA ALA A 18 6.39 -12.72 33.76
C ALA A 18 6.06 -11.23 33.55
N VAL A 19 6.62 -10.36 34.40
CA VAL A 19 6.39 -8.91 34.33
C VAL A 19 7.23 -8.25 33.23
N ALA A 20 8.43 -8.77 32.93
CA ALA A 20 9.26 -8.27 31.84
C ALA A 20 8.67 -8.61 30.45
N GLY A 21 8.18 -9.84 30.27
CA GLY A 21 7.53 -10.27 29.01
C GLY A 21 6.19 -9.57 28.75
N ALA A 22 5.39 -9.33 29.79
CA ALA A 22 4.09 -8.66 29.68
C ALA A 22 4.18 -7.17 29.33
N LYS A 23 5.25 -6.47 29.74
CA LYS A 23 5.46 -5.06 29.39
C LYS A 23 5.96 -4.88 27.96
N LEU A 24 6.80 -5.80 27.48
CA LEU A 24 7.31 -5.76 26.12
C LEU A 24 6.19 -6.06 25.12
N SER A 25 5.36 -7.08 25.37
CA SER A 25 4.20 -7.37 24.51
C SER A 25 3.15 -6.25 24.52
N ALA A 26 2.94 -5.57 25.66
CA ALA A 26 2.05 -4.41 25.74
C ALA A 26 2.54 -3.19 24.94
N LEU A 27 3.86 -2.97 24.85
CA LEU A 27 4.46 -1.92 24.02
C LEU A 27 4.27 -2.18 22.52
N PHE A 28 4.32 -3.44 22.09
CA PHE A 28 4.06 -3.84 20.70
C PHE A 28 2.57 -4.02 20.36
N ALA A 29 1.68 -4.11 21.36
CA ALA A 29 0.25 -4.27 21.16
C ALA A 29 -0.53 -2.96 20.92
N GLY A 30 0.07 -1.80 21.24
CA GLY A 30 -0.55 -0.49 21.06
C GLY A 30 -0.32 0.13 19.68
N THR A 31 -0.91 1.30 19.43
CA THR A 31 -0.72 2.09 18.19
C THR A 31 0.76 2.43 17.92
N MET A 32 1.61 2.39 18.95
CA MET A 32 3.05 2.62 18.85
C MET A 32 3.83 1.36 18.42
N GLY A 33 3.23 0.17 18.48
CA GLY A 33 3.86 -1.10 18.13
C GLY A 33 4.43 -1.14 16.71
N PRO A 34 3.67 -0.72 15.67
CA PRO A 34 4.19 -0.62 14.31
C PRO A 34 5.37 0.35 14.17
N LEU A 35 5.35 1.47 14.89
CA LEU A 35 6.45 2.45 14.87
C LEU A 35 7.72 1.88 15.53
N ILE A 36 7.57 1.23 16.69
CA ILE A 36 8.69 0.55 17.36
C ILE A 36 9.25 -0.56 16.48
N GLY A 37 8.37 -1.35 15.86
CA GLY A 37 8.76 -2.39 14.90
C GLY A 37 9.53 -1.82 13.71
N LEU A 38 9.07 -0.70 13.14
CA LEU A 38 9.75 -0.01 12.05
C LEU A 38 11.15 0.47 12.45
N VAL A 39 11.29 1.10 13.62
CA VAL A 39 12.59 1.58 14.11
C VAL A 39 13.57 0.43 14.30
N LEU A 40 13.13 -0.66 14.93
CA LEU A 40 13.97 -1.85 15.13
C LEU A 40 14.37 -2.49 13.81
N LEU A 41 13.44 -2.57 12.84
CA LEU A 41 13.72 -3.08 11.50
C LEU A 41 14.77 -2.21 10.79
N CYS A 42 14.61 -0.88 10.83
CA CYS A 42 15.57 0.03 10.22
C CYS A 42 16.97 -0.10 10.86
N LEU A 43 17.05 -0.23 12.20
CA LEU A 43 18.32 -0.45 12.89
C LEU A 43 18.96 -1.78 12.48
N ALA A 44 18.18 -2.86 12.44
CA ALA A 44 18.67 -4.17 12.03
C ALA A 44 19.22 -4.13 10.59
N LEU A 45 18.45 -3.60 9.64
CA LEU A 45 18.85 -3.51 8.23
C LEU A 45 20.07 -2.59 8.02
N SER A 46 20.18 -1.50 8.79
CA SER A 46 21.34 -0.60 8.76
C SER A 46 22.63 -1.29 9.21
N LEU A 47 22.54 -2.27 10.11
CA LEU A 47 23.70 -2.98 10.64
C LEU A 47 24.04 -4.24 9.85
N THR A 48 23.05 -4.88 9.21
CA THR A 48 23.24 -6.14 8.48
C THR A 48 23.49 -5.95 7.00
N THR A 49 23.15 -4.80 6.43
CA THR A 49 23.15 -4.58 4.99
C THR A 49 23.83 -3.27 4.61
N ASP A 50 24.86 -3.33 3.77
CA ASP A 50 25.59 -2.15 3.30
C ASP A 50 24.76 -1.25 2.36
N THR A 51 23.69 -1.79 1.75
CA THR A 51 22.86 -1.08 0.78
C THR A 51 21.71 -0.29 1.40
N PHE A 52 21.32 -0.58 2.65
CA PHE A 52 20.09 -0.04 3.24
C PHE A 52 20.12 1.49 3.40
N LEU A 53 21.18 2.05 3.98
CA LEU A 53 21.35 3.50 4.18
C LEU A 53 22.02 4.21 2.98
N THR A 54 22.13 3.56 1.82
CA THR A 54 22.67 4.23 0.64
C THR A 54 21.70 5.29 0.13
N VAL A 55 22.22 6.40 -0.39
CA VAL A 55 21.41 7.48 -0.98
C VAL A 55 20.47 6.92 -2.06
N ARG A 56 20.96 6.00 -2.89
CA ARG A 56 20.16 5.35 -3.93
C ARG A 56 18.98 4.57 -3.36
N ASN A 57 19.19 3.79 -2.29
CA ASN A 57 18.09 3.06 -1.66
C ASN A 57 17.08 4.00 -1.00
N ILE A 58 17.56 5.06 -0.32
CA ILE A 58 16.67 6.06 0.28
C ILE A 58 15.82 6.76 -0.79
N LEU A 59 16.42 7.18 -1.91
CA LEU A 59 15.68 7.79 -3.02
C LEU A 59 14.64 6.82 -3.60
N ASN A 60 15.02 5.56 -3.84
CA ASN A 60 14.08 4.55 -4.32
C ASN A 60 12.88 4.32 -3.37
N VAL A 61 13.14 4.33 -2.05
CA VAL A 61 12.07 4.22 -1.03
C VAL A 61 11.20 5.46 -1.03
N LEU A 62 11.80 6.65 -1.11
CA LEU A 62 11.06 7.91 -1.16
C LEU A 62 10.15 7.98 -2.40
N ASP A 63 10.64 7.59 -3.58
CA ASP A 63 9.83 7.57 -4.81
C ASP A 63 8.62 6.64 -4.68
N GLN A 64 8.80 5.44 -4.11
CA GLN A 64 7.69 4.52 -3.85
C GLN A 64 6.67 5.09 -2.86
N VAL A 65 7.15 5.75 -1.80
CA VAL A 65 6.28 6.40 -0.79
C VAL A 65 5.56 7.60 -1.39
N THR A 66 6.18 8.37 -2.29
CA THR A 66 5.54 9.51 -2.96
C THR A 66 4.32 9.09 -3.75
N VAL A 67 4.39 7.97 -4.50
CA VAL A 67 3.24 7.43 -5.25
C VAL A 67 2.09 7.08 -4.30
N LEU A 68 2.39 6.38 -3.19
CA LEU A 68 1.39 6.06 -2.15
C LEU A 68 0.82 7.32 -1.48
N GLY A 69 1.66 8.33 -1.22
CA GLY A 69 1.27 9.59 -0.59
C GLY A 69 0.30 10.41 -1.45
N ILE A 70 0.58 10.55 -2.75
CA ILE A 70 -0.31 11.25 -3.69
C ILE A 70 -1.65 10.54 -3.80
N MET A 71 -1.64 9.20 -3.90
CA MET A 71 -2.88 8.41 -3.91
C MET A 71 -3.67 8.58 -2.60
N ALA A 72 -2.99 8.56 -1.45
CA ALA A 72 -3.62 8.73 -0.16
C ALA A 72 -4.37 10.08 -0.07
N ILE A 73 -3.80 11.17 -0.61
CA ILE A 73 -4.47 12.48 -0.66
C ILE A 73 -5.77 12.37 -1.47
N GLY A 74 -5.76 11.75 -2.65
CA GLY A 74 -6.98 11.52 -3.43
C GLY A 74 -8.02 10.68 -2.68
N MET A 75 -7.56 9.62 -2.01
CA MET A 75 -8.39 8.73 -1.19
C MET A 75 -9.01 9.43 0.02
N THR A 76 -8.40 10.49 0.56
CA THR A 76 -9.03 11.26 1.64
C THR A 76 -10.37 11.85 1.20
N LEU A 77 -10.48 12.34 -0.03
CA LEU A 77 -11.73 12.90 -0.57
C LEU A 77 -12.82 11.83 -0.66
N VAL A 78 -12.45 10.60 -1.04
CA VAL A 78 -13.37 9.45 -1.10
C VAL A 78 -13.87 9.08 0.29
N ILE A 79 -13.00 9.09 1.30
CA ILE A 79 -13.37 8.78 2.68
C ILE A 79 -14.26 9.88 3.28
N LEU A 80 -13.99 11.15 2.97
CA LEU A 80 -14.78 12.28 3.46
C LEU A 80 -16.25 12.23 3.00
N ILE A 81 -16.50 11.70 1.81
CA ILE A 81 -17.86 11.48 1.30
C ILE A 81 -18.49 10.15 1.78
N GLY A 82 -17.84 9.44 2.72
CA GLY A 82 -18.30 8.15 3.26
C GLY A 82 -18.12 6.97 2.30
N GLY A 83 -17.29 7.12 1.27
CA GLY A 83 -16.98 6.08 0.30
C GLY A 83 -15.80 5.19 0.70
N ILE A 84 -15.63 4.09 -0.05
CA ILE A 84 -14.47 3.22 0.00
C ILE A 84 -14.04 2.96 -1.44
N ASP A 85 -12.80 3.28 -1.79
CA ASP A 85 -12.23 2.97 -3.11
C ASP A 85 -11.12 1.94 -3.00
N LEU A 86 -11.41 0.74 -3.53
CA LEU A 86 -10.50 -0.39 -3.62
C LEU A 86 -9.82 -0.48 -4.99
N SER A 87 -10.28 0.29 -5.96
CA SER A 87 -9.82 0.22 -7.34
C SER A 87 -8.53 1.00 -7.59
N VAL A 88 -8.18 1.96 -6.72
CA VAL A 88 -7.08 2.92 -6.93
C VAL A 88 -5.76 2.28 -7.36
N GLY A 89 -5.38 1.15 -6.75
CA GLY A 89 -4.16 0.44 -7.12
C GLY A 89 -4.23 -0.22 -8.51
N SER A 90 -5.38 -0.82 -8.86
CA SER A 90 -5.59 -1.39 -10.19
C SER A 90 -5.71 -0.31 -11.27
N VAL A 91 -6.32 0.84 -10.96
CA VAL A 91 -6.43 1.98 -11.88
C VAL A 91 -5.07 2.62 -12.11
N LEU A 92 -4.23 2.77 -11.07
CA LEU A 92 -2.84 3.19 -11.21
C LEU A 92 -2.07 2.25 -12.14
N ALA A 93 -2.19 0.93 -11.91
CA ALA A 93 -1.52 -0.07 -12.76
C ALA A 93 -1.98 0.05 -14.21
N LEU A 94 -3.29 0.12 -14.47
CA LEU A 94 -3.83 0.32 -15.82
C LEU A 94 -3.29 1.59 -16.47
N ALA A 95 -3.31 2.72 -15.75
CA ALA A 95 -2.82 3.99 -16.27
C ALA A 95 -1.32 3.93 -16.63
N ALA A 96 -0.50 3.27 -15.80
CA ALA A 96 0.91 3.04 -16.07
C ALA A 96 1.12 2.15 -17.30
N MET A 97 0.35 1.07 -17.46
CA MET A 97 0.45 0.18 -18.61
C MET A 97 0.01 0.88 -19.91
N VAL A 98 -1.06 1.68 -19.87
CA VAL A 98 -1.49 2.51 -21.02
C VAL A 98 -0.43 3.53 -21.38
N MET A 99 0.15 4.22 -20.39
CA MET A 99 1.23 5.18 -20.62
C MET A 99 2.41 4.50 -21.35
N GLY A 100 2.84 3.35 -20.83
CA GLY A 100 3.93 2.58 -21.42
C GLY A 100 3.58 2.15 -22.84
N PHE A 101 2.42 1.53 -23.05
CA PHE A 101 1.99 1.08 -24.37
C PHE A 101 1.91 2.21 -25.40
N VAL A 102 1.49 3.42 -24.99
CA VAL A 102 1.38 4.58 -25.87
C VAL A 102 2.74 5.20 -26.17
N ALA A 103 3.61 5.33 -25.17
CA ALA A 103 4.88 6.03 -25.29
C ALA A 103 6.02 5.13 -25.80
N HIS A 104 5.92 3.81 -25.67
CA HIS A 104 7.02 2.89 -25.95
C HIS A 104 7.31 2.78 -27.46
N PRO A 105 8.60 2.76 -27.87
CA PRO A 105 8.99 2.66 -29.28
C PRO A 105 8.46 1.40 -30.00
N ASP A 106 8.40 0.27 -29.30
CA ASP A 106 7.96 -1.02 -29.87
C ASP A 106 6.43 -1.21 -29.90
N HIS A 107 5.67 -0.20 -29.46
CA HIS A 107 4.21 -0.23 -29.44
C HIS A 107 3.65 0.90 -30.31
N LEU A 108 2.97 1.89 -29.72
CA LEU A 108 2.37 2.99 -30.49
C LEU A 108 3.37 4.10 -30.82
N ASN A 109 4.46 4.24 -30.05
CA ASN A 109 5.52 5.24 -30.23
C ASN A 109 5.00 6.68 -30.46
N LEU A 110 3.94 7.08 -29.75
CA LEU A 110 3.35 8.43 -29.85
C LEU A 110 4.08 9.46 -28.96
N GLY A 111 5.10 9.02 -28.25
CA GLY A 111 5.92 9.83 -27.35
C GLY A 111 5.33 9.96 -25.94
N MET A 112 6.20 10.36 -25.01
CA MET A 112 5.87 10.49 -23.58
C MET A 112 4.70 11.43 -23.27
N PRO A 113 4.60 12.62 -23.90
CA PRO A 113 3.49 13.53 -23.61
C PRO A 113 2.14 12.91 -23.95
N ALA A 114 2.05 12.17 -25.07
CA ALA A 114 0.84 11.45 -25.44
C ALA A 114 0.53 10.36 -24.40
N GLY A 115 1.53 9.58 -23.97
CA GLY A 115 1.37 8.56 -22.93
C GLY A 115 0.81 9.12 -21.62
N ILE A 116 1.33 10.25 -21.15
CA ILE A 116 0.85 10.93 -19.93
C ILE A 116 -0.61 11.36 -20.09
N VAL A 117 -0.96 12.02 -21.21
CA VAL A 117 -2.33 12.48 -21.46
C VAL A 117 -3.30 11.30 -21.51
N THR A 118 -2.93 10.21 -22.21
CA THR A 118 -3.78 9.01 -22.29
C THR A 118 -3.94 8.31 -20.95
N ALA A 119 -2.88 8.26 -20.13
CA ALA A 119 -2.94 7.65 -18.81
C ALA A 119 -3.87 8.43 -17.87
N LEU A 120 -3.78 9.77 -17.88
CA LEU A 120 -4.68 10.65 -17.13
C LEU A 120 -6.12 10.51 -17.61
N ALA A 121 -6.35 10.44 -18.92
CA ALA A 121 -7.68 10.26 -19.50
C ALA A 121 -8.30 8.91 -19.09
N VAL A 122 -7.54 7.82 -19.13
CA VAL A 122 -8.01 6.48 -18.71
C VAL A 122 -8.29 6.44 -17.21
N ALA A 123 -7.38 6.96 -16.37
CA ALA A 123 -7.61 7.03 -14.92
C ALA A 123 -8.85 7.87 -14.58
N GLY A 124 -8.99 9.04 -15.23
CA GLY A 124 -10.15 9.91 -15.08
C GLY A 124 -11.45 9.23 -15.52
N LEU A 125 -11.42 8.47 -16.62
CA LEU A 125 -12.57 7.69 -17.09
C LEU A 125 -12.96 6.60 -16.08
N CYS A 126 -12.00 5.86 -15.52
CA CYS A 126 -12.27 4.87 -14.47
C CYS A 126 -12.91 5.51 -13.22
N GLY A 127 -12.41 6.68 -12.81
CA GLY A 127 -12.99 7.46 -11.72
C GLY A 127 -14.41 7.94 -12.02
N LEU A 128 -14.63 8.46 -13.24
CA LEU A 128 -15.94 8.90 -13.71
C LEU A 128 -16.96 7.75 -13.72
N VAL A 129 -16.59 6.60 -14.27
CA VAL A 129 -17.45 5.40 -14.30
C VAL A 129 -17.79 4.97 -12.88
N SER A 130 -16.80 4.88 -11.99
CA SER A 130 -17.03 4.55 -10.57
C SER A 130 -17.98 5.55 -9.90
N GLY A 131 -17.78 6.85 -10.13
CA GLY A 131 -18.63 7.91 -9.60
C GLY A 131 -20.07 7.86 -10.14
N LEU A 132 -20.26 7.60 -11.44
CA LEU A 132 -21.57 7.45 -12.06
C LEU A 132 -22.31 6.20 -11.55
N LEU A 133 -21.61 5.09 -11.35
CA LEU A 133 -22.18 3.89 -10.75
C LEU A 133 -22.70 4.19 -9.33
N VAL A 134 -21.93 4.92 -8.53
CA VAL A 134 -22.37 5.29 -7.17
C VAL A 134 -23.54 6.27 -7.20
N THR A 135 -23.46 7.34 -8.00
CA THR A 135 -24.43 8.45 -7.96
C THR A 135 -25.72 8.17 -8.72
N VAL A 136 -25.64 7.55 -9.89
CA VAL A 136 -26.80 7.31 -10.78
C VAL A 136 -27.42 5.95 -10.51
N THR A 137 -26.60 4.89 -10.49
CA THR A 137 -27.12 3.53 -10.29
C THR A 137 -27.34 3.18 -8.82
N LYS A 138 -26.91 4.07 -7.90
CA LYS A 138 -27.06 3.93 -6.45
C LYS A 138 -26.42 2.65 -5.90
N LEU A 139 -25.35 2.19 -6.55
CA LEU A 139 -24.56 1.07 -6.05
C LEU A 139 -23.77 1.51 -4.81
N PRO A 140 -23.64 0.65 -3.79
CA PRO A 140 -22.71 0.90 -2.69
C PRO A 140 -21.28 1.14 -3.22
N PRO A 141 -20.54 2.16 -2.73
CA PRO A 141 -19.22 2.53 -3.24
C PRO A 141 -18.21 1.37 -3.31
N PHE A 142 -18.21 0.51 -2.29
CA PHE A 142 -17.37 -0.69 -2.23
C PHE A 142 -17.62 -1.65 -3.40
N ILE A 143 -18.88 -1.85 -3.81
CA ILE A 143 -19.21 -2.77 -4.92
C ILE A 143 -18.76 -2.17 -6.26
N ALA A 144 -19.04 -0.88 -6.47
CA ALA A 144 -18.62 -0.18 -7.69
C ALA A 144 -17.09 -0.22 -7.86
N THR A 145 -16.35 0.02 -6.78
CA THR A 145 -14.89 0.06 -6.82
C THR A 145 -14.27 -1.34 -6.87
N LEU A 146 -14.87 -2.37 -6.26
CA LEU A 146 -14.46 -3.75 -6.49
C LEU A 146 -14.65 -4.18 -7.96
N ALA A 147 -15.76 -3.81 -8.58
CA ALA A 147 -16.00 -4.11 -9.99
C ALA A 147 -14.96 -3.40 -10.88
N MET A 148 -14.73 -2.11 -10.63
CA MET A 148 -13.70 -1.34 -11.33
C MET A 148 -12.30 -1.91 -11.12
N MET A 149 -11.98 -2.39 -9.90
CA MET A 149 -10.70 -3.03 -9.58
C MET A 149 -10.46 -4.25 -10.48
N SER A 150 -11.48 -5.09 -10.68
CA SER A 150 -11.41 -6.27 -11.55
C SER A 150 -11.26 -5.92 -13.01
N VAL A 151 -12.03 -4.94 -13.50
CA VAL A 151 -11.94 -4.48 -14.90
C VAL A 151 -10.58 -3.84 -15.17
N ALA A 152 -10.11 -2.92 -14.32
CA ALA A 152 -8.84 -2.24 -14.52
C ALA A 152 -7.67 -3.23 -14.50
N ARG A 153 -7.70 -4.21 -13.59
CA ARG A 153 -6.68 -5.27 -13.53
C ARG A 153 -6.72 -6.18 -14.76
N GLY A 154 -7.91 -6.55 -15.22
CA GLY A 154 -8.08 -7.35 -16.43
C GLY A 154 -7.55 -6.63 -17.66
N LEU A 155 -7.89 -5.35 -17.84
CA LEU A 155 -7.40 -4.53 -18.93
C LEU A 155 -5.89 -4.34 -18.86
N ALA A 156 -5.32 -4.08 -17.68
CA ALA A 156 -3.88 -3.95 -17.51
C ALA A 156 -3.15 -5.24 -17.93
N ASN A 157 -3.69 -6.40 -17.52
CA ASN A 157 -3.12 -7.69 -17.89
C ASN A 157 -3.24 -7.99 -19.39
N MET A 158 -4.32 -7.56 -20.05
CA MET A 158 -4.51 -7.72 -21.50
C MET A 158 -3.56 -6.83 -22.31
N ILE A 159 -3.23 -5.63 -21.83
CA ILE A 159 -2.33 -4.71 -22.54
C ILE A 159 -0.89 -5.23 -22.53
N THR A 160 -0.46 -5.88 -21.45
CA THR A 160 0.93 -6.28 -21.27
C THR A 160 1.18 -7.77 -21.29
N ASP A 161 0.15 -8.58 -21.55
CA ASP A 161 0.21 -10.05 -21.44
C ASP A 161 0.78 -10.50 -20.07
N GLY A 162 0.53 -9.73 -19.01
CA GLY A 162 1.05 -9.99 -17.66
C GLY A 162 2.53 -9.64 -17.46
N SER A 163 3.18 -9.00 -18.43
CA SER A 163 4.58 -8.57 -18.36
C SER A 163 4.75 -7.08 -18.02
N GLN A 164 5.97 -6.66 -17.73
CA GLN A 164 6.32 -5.25 -17.49
C GLN A 164 6.85 -4.63 -18.79
N ILE A 165 6.41 -3.42 -19.10
CA ILE A 165 6.98 -2.61 -20.19
C ILE A 165 8.27 -1.96 -19.65
N ILE A 166 9.41 -2.29 -20.26
CA ILE A 166 10.76 -1.80 -19.90
C ILE A 166 11.43 -1.21 -21.13
N GLY A 167 12.44 -0.35 -20.95
CA GLY A 167 13.18 0.23 -22.09
C GLY A 167 12.77 1.67 -22.43
N PHE A 168 12.40 2.46 -21.42
CA PHE A 168 12.17 3.90 -21.60
C PHE A 168 13.50 4.66 -21.81
N PRO A 169 13.46 5.85 -22.43
CA PRO A 169 14.65 6.68 -22.58
C PRO A 169 15.31 7.06 -21.23
N ASP A 170 16.63 7.24 -21.22
CA ASP A 170 17.42 7.55 -20.00
C ASP A 170 16.99 8.84 -19.29
N TRP A 171 16.35 9.77 -19.98
CA TRP A 171 15.87 11.01 -19.37
C TRP A 171 14.55 10.82 -18.58
N PHE A 172 13.86 9.71 -18.80
CA PHE A 172 12.59 9.36 -18.15
C PHE A 172 12.77 8.34 -17.00
N THR A 173 13.85 7.56 -17.04
CA THR A 173 14.10 6.41 -16.15
C THR A 173 15.12 6.78 -15.07
#